data_AF-A0A1V4YLH2-F1
#
_entry.id   AF-A0A1V4YLH2-F1
#
_cell.length_a   1.000
_cell.length_b   1.000
_cell.length_c   1.000
_cell.angle_alpha   90.00
_cell.angle_beta   90.00
_cell.angle_gamma   90.00
#
_symmetry.space_group_name_H-M   'P 1'
#
loop_
_entity.id
_entity.type
_entity.pdbx_description
1 polymer ?
#
loop_
_entity_poly.entity_id
_entity_poly.type
_entity_poly.pdbx_seq_one_letter_code
_entity_poly.pdbx_strand_id
1 'polypeptide(L)'
;MEVKGPIDVRIIVEGASDVENISRAMQNIALGAEYHITISSIIPTTNTEIAKKVTSGADILLIATDVDAPGRELAEKFTKILKDEVGHIERVKLPFGHDVEYLDPAIIRAEIKNAIIRSGLISIANIKKFQEMEEELAEQEEEIKDLLLELEKNSTLNEKLFSENQRLSDEKEIINKKVTELNDEIKRIKQSYADIKNEYGLLKNRNIFETFSLTDLWKDTFNEDLDEEEHVYFITNEFKPENIITGQGFIAAPTRKDAADWLKIIRTVLIFYDSKIEVLKEEIDNNNGISSSLLKE
;
A
#
# COMPACT_ATOMS: atom_id res chain seq x y z
N MET A 1 -40.34 -29.88 18.80
CA MET A 1 -40.14 -29.77 20.26
C MET A 1 -39.82 -31.15 20.77
N GLU A 2 -38.59 -31.37 21.23
CA GLU A 2 -38.31 -32.58 22.02
C GLU A 2 -39.22 -32.56 23.25
N VAL A 3 -39.85 -33.69 23.54
CA VAL A 3 -40.66 -33.84 24.75
C VAL A 3 -39.69 -33.83 25.92
N LYS A 4 -39.58 -32.68 26.61
CA LYS A 4 -38.79 -32.60 27.84
C LYS A 4 -39.32 -33.64 28.82
N GLY A 5 -38.41 -34.39 29.43
CA GLY A 5 -38.74 -35.35 30.49
C GLY A 5 -39.30 -34.64 31.72
N PRO A 6 -39.83 -35.41 32.69
CA PRO A 6 -40.29 -34.85 33.96
C PRO A 6 -39.14 -34.15 34.69
N ILE A 7 -39.47 -33.11 35.46
CA ILE A 7 -38.50 -32.34 36.25
C ILE A 7 -37.81 -33.29 37.24
N ASP A 8 -36.48 -33.34 37.19
CA ASP A 8 -35.65 -34.19 38.05
C ASP A 8 -35.38 -33.51 39.40
N VAL A 9 -35.90 -34.10 40.47
CA VAL A 9 -35.67 -33.67 41.85
C VAL A 9 -34.78 -34.69 42.55
N ARG A 10 -33.68 -34.21 43.13
CA ARG A 10 -32.81 -35.02 44.01
C ARG A 10 -32.84 -34.45 45.42
N ILE A 11 -32.77 -35.33 46.42
CA ILE A 11 -32.79 -34.93 47.83
C ILE A 11 -31.48 -35.37 48.48
N ILE A 12 -30.74 -34.45 49.11
CA ILE A 12 -29.65 -34.78 50.03
C ILE A 12 -30.21 -34.83 51.45
N VAL A 13 -29.81 -35.86 52.19
CA VAL A 13 -30.08 -36.01 53.63
C VAL A 13 -28.80 -36.34 54.39
N GLU A 14 -28.82 -36.17 55.70
CA GLU A 14 -27.66 -36.37 56.57
C GLU A 14 -27.35 -37.85 56.80
N GLY A 15 -28.39 -38.67 57.01
CA GLY A 15 -28.24 -40.07 57.35
C GLY A 15 -29.27 -41.01 56.74
N ALA A 16 -29.06 -42.32 56.92
CA ALA A 16 -29.95 -43.36 56.42
C ALA A 16 -31.37 -43.33 57.05
N SER A 17 -31.49 -42.87 58.30
CA SER A 17 -32.79 -42.71 58.96
C SER A 17 -33.70 -41.72 58.23
N ASP A 18 -33.11 -40.63 57.73
CA ASP A 18 -33.86 -39.59 57.00
C ASP A 18 -34.32 -40.09 55.64
N VAL A 19 -33.51 -40.95 55.00
CA VAL A 19 -33.89 -41.64 53.77
C VAL A 19 -35.17 -42.46 53.99
N GLU A 20 -35.23 -43.22 55.09
CA GLU A 20 -36.42 -44.03 55.40
C GLU A 20 -37.65 -43.15 55.65
N ASN A 21 -37.49 -42.09 56.45
CA ASN A 21 -38.57 -41.16 56.78
C ASN A 21 -39.12 -40.45 55.54
N ILE A 22 -38.24 -39.93 54.68
CA ILE A 22 -38.63 -39.28 53.42
C ILE A 22 -39.25 -40.30 52.46
N SER A 23 -38.65 -41.47 52.30
CA SER A 23 -39.18 -42.52 51.41
C SER A 23 -40.61 -42.90 51.83
N ARG A 24 -40.84 -43.14 53.13
CA ARG A 24 -42.18 -43.43 53.68
C ARG A 24 -43.14 -42.27 53.47
N ALA A 25 -42.69 -41.03 53.65
CA ALA A 25 -43.49 -39.83 53.40
C ALA A 25 -43.85 -39.67 51.92
N MET A 26 -43.04 -40.18 50.99
CA MET A 26 -43.23 -40.05 49.54
C MET A 26 -44.05 -41.18 48.89
N GLN A 27 -44.15 -42.37 49.50
CA GLN A 27 -44.80 -43.57 48.92
C GLN A 27 -46.24 -43.36 48.39
N ASN A 28 -47.01 -42.46 49.02
CA ASN A 28 -48.41 -42.20 48.63
C ASN A 28 -48.58 -40.83 47.93
N ILE A 29 -47.56 -40.35 47.20
CA ILE A 29 -47.64 -39.09 46.46
C ILE A 29 -47.47 -39.34 44.97
N ALA A 30 -48.43 -38.89 44.17
CA ALA A 30 -48.37 -38.98 42.72
C ALA A 30 -47.75 -37.71 42.10
N LEU A 31 -46.51 -37.33 42.49
CA LEU A 31 -45.85 -36.11 41.98
C LEU A 31 -45.72 -36.10 40.44
N GLY A 32 -45.48 -37.26 39.84
CA GLY A 32 -45.37 -37.38 38.38
C GLY A 32 -46.68 -37.09 37.65
N ALA A 33 -47.81 -37.49 38.21
CA ALA A 33 -49.13 -37.25 37.62
C ALA A 33 -49.68 -35.85 37.96
N GLU A 34 -49.45 -35.37 39.19
CA GLU A 34 -49.95 -34.06 39.66
C GLU A 34 -49.14 -32.89 39.10
N TYR A 35 -47.81 -33.02 39.02
CA TYR A 35 -46.91 -31.90 38.74
C TYR A 35 -45.87 -32.17 37.64
N HIS A 36 -45.86 -33.36 37.03
CA HIS A 36 -44.83 -33.78 36.07
C HIS A 36 -43.40 -33.74 36.67
N ILE A 37 -43.28 -34.17 37.93
CA ILE A 37 -42.04 -34.16 38.71
C ILE A 37 -41.66 -35.60 39.09
N THR A 38 -40.37 -35.92 39.00
CA THR A 38 -39.82 -37.20 39.47
C THR A 38 -38.76 -36.94 40.53
N ILE A 39 -38.88 -37.61 41.68
CA ILE A 39 -37.77 -37.68 42.63
C ILE A 39 -36.87 -38.84 42.22
N SER A 40 -35.74 -38.56 41.58
CA SER A 40 -34.87 -39.62 41.06
C SER A 40 -33.99 -40.26 42.12
N SER A 41 -33.64 -39.54 43.19
CA SER A 41 -32.70 -40.03 44.21
C SER A 41 -32.86 -39.32 45.55
N ILE A 42 -32.68 -40.09 46.63
CA ILE A 42 -32.48 -39.60 48.00
C ILE A 42 -31.09 -40.06 48.43
N ILE A 43 -30.20 -39.12 48.73
CA ILE A 43 -28.76 -39.33 48.88
C ILE A 43 -28.37 -39.07 50.35
N PRO A 44 -28.04 -40.11 51.13
CA PRO A 44 -27.54 -39.93 52.49
C PRO A 44 -26.05 -39.59 52.47
N THR A 45 -25.71 -38.30 52.48
CA THR A 45 -24.31 -37.87 52.54
C THR A 45 -24.14 -36.51 53.20
N THR A 46 -23.09 -36.43 54.01
CA THR A 46 -22.55 -35.16 54.54
C THR A 46 -21.29 -34.72 53.78
N ASN A 47 -20.82 -35.54 52.83
CA ASN A 47 -19.61 -35.27 52.05
C ASN A 47 -19.94 -34.47 50.78
N THR A 48 -19.32 -33.30 50.66
CA THR A 48 -19.53 -32.36 49.56
C THR A 48 -19.04 -32.84 48.21
N GLU A 49 -17.97 -33.65 48.15
CA GLU A 49 -17.48 -34.20 46.88
C GLU A 49 -18.40 -35.28 46.33
N ILE A 50 -18.95 -36.12 47.22
CA ILE A 50 -19.92 -37.14 46.84
C ILE A 50 -21.18 -36.45 46.35
N ALA A 51 -21.72 -35.52 47.15
CA ALA A 51 -22.89 -34.72 46.79
C ALA A 51 -22.73 -34.09 45.39
N LYS A 52 -21.61 -33.40 45.13
CA LYS A 52 -21.33 -32.78 43.84
C LYS A 52 -21.43 -33.75 42.66
N LYS A 53 -20.85 -34.94 42.78
CA LYS A 53 -20.89 -35.95 41.71
C LYS A 53 -22.29 -36.51 41.47
N VAL A 54 -23.06 -36.75 42.54
CA VAL A 54 -24.36 -37.44 42.44
C VAL A 54 -25.53 -36.49 42.21
N THR A 55 -25.39 -35.19 42.49
CA THR A 55 -26.44 -34.20 42.25
C THR A 55 -26.30 -33.45 40.94
N SER A 56 -25.13 -33.52 40.29
CA SER A 56 -24.88 -32.81 39.03
C SER A 56 -25.97 -33.10 37.98
N GLY A 57 -26.45 -32.03 37.34
CA GLY A 57 -27.49 -32.10 36.31
C GLY A 57 -28.91 -32.33 36.82
N ALA A 58 -29.17 -32.27 38.14
CA ALA A 58 -30.52 -32.22 38.66
C ALA A 58 -31.18 -30.85 38.38
N ASP A 59 -32.47 -30.84 38.05
CA ASP A 59 -33.23 -29.60 37.86
C ASP A 59 -33.43 -28.89 39.21
N ILE A 60 -33.80 -29.65 40.25
CA ILE A 60 -33.97 -29.15 41.61
C ILE A 60 -33.25 -30.06 42.59
N LEU A 61 -32.42 -29.48 43.44
CA LEU A 61 -31.80 -30.14 44.57
C LEU A 61 -32.46 -29.68 45.87
N LEU A 62 -33.06 -30.61 46.60
CA LEU A 62 -33.57 -30.38 47.94
C LEU A 62 -32.52 -30.80 48.97
N ILE A 63 -32.13 -29.88 49.85
CA ILE A 63 -31.25 -30.19 50.97
C ILE A 63 -32.13 -30.35 52.21
N ALA A 64 -32.41 -31.60 52.58
CA ALA A 64 -33.24 -31.93 53.73
C ALA A 64 -32.34 -32.18 54.94
N THR A 65 -32.23 -31.16 55.79
CA THR A 65 -31.47 -31.18 57.03
C THR A 65 -32.34 -30.85 58.21
N ASP A 66 -31.87 -31.21 59.39
CA ASP A 66 -32.55 -30.85 60.62
C ASP A 66 -32.63 -29.33 60.77
N VAL A 67 -33.66 -28.85 61.47
CA VAL A 67 -33.86 -27.43 61.76
C VAL A 67 -32.82 -26.85 62.74
N ASP A 68 -31.92 -27.67 63.27
CA ASP A 68 -30.91 -27.32 64.24
C ASP A 68 -29.77 -26.46 63.65
N ALA A 69 -28.78 -26.10 64.48
CA ALA A 69 -27.64 -25.29 64.03
C ALA A 69 -26.68 -26.07 63.11
N PRO A 70 -26.27 -27.31 63.43
CA PRO A 70 -25.52 -28.17 62.52
C PRO A 70 -26.17 -28.37 61.14
N GLY A 71 -27.47 -28.70 61.09
CA GLY A 71 -28.21 -28.90 59.85
C GLY A 71 -28.35 -27.62 59.00
N ARG A 72 -28.41 -26.45 59.65
CA ARG A 72 -28.32 -25.14 58.96
C ARG A 72 -26.96 -24.95 58.29
N GLU A 73 -25.89 -25.14 59.04
CA GLU A 73 -24.52 -24.94 58.55
C GLU A 73 -24.21 -25.89 57.37
N LEU A 74 -24.64 -27.15 57.50
CA LEU A 74 -24.49 -28.14 56.43
C LEU A 74 -25.25 -27.74 55.16
N ALA A 75 -26.49 -27.26 55.30
CA ALA A 75 -27.27 -26.80 54.16
C ALA A 75 -26.68 -25.58 53.46
N GLU A 76 -26.16 -24.61 54.22
CA GLU A 76 -25.45 -23.45 53.66
C GLU A 76 -24.18 -23.88 52.91
N LYS A 77 -23.42 -24.82 53.49
CA LYS A 77 -22.22 -25.39 52.87
C LYS A 77 -22.55 -26.05 51.53
N PHE A 78 -23.57 -26.90 51.49
CA PHE A 78 -24.01 -27.54 50.25
C PHE A 78 -24.51 -26.53 49.22
N THR A 79 -25.31 -25.55 49.64
CA THR A 79 -25.84 -24.50 48.74
C THR A 79 -24.69 -23.74 48.06
N LYS A 80 -23.66 -23.35 48.82
CA LYS A 80 -22.52 -22.60 48.28
C LYS A 80 -21.69 -23.41 47.27
N ILE A 81 -21.54 -24.71 47.49
CA ILE A 81 -20.69 -25.58 46.67
C ILE A 81 -21.42 -26.09 45.43
N LEU A 82 -22.73 -26.31 45.54
CA LEU A 82 -23.53 -26.98 44.51
C LEU A 82 -24.31 -26.02 43.61
N LYS A 83 -24.35 -24.71 43.90
CA LYS A 83 -25.16 -23.72 43.15
C LYS A 83 -24.92 -23.70 41.63
N ASP A 84 -23.72 -24.05 41.18
CA ASP A 84 -23.36 -24.02 39.75
C ASP A 84 -23.50 -25.40 39.08
N GLU A 85 -23.87 -26.43 39.84
CA GLU A 85 -23.91 -27.83 39.38
C GLU A 85 -25.34 -28.36 39.17
N VAL A 86 -26.33 -27.62 39.66
CA VAL A 86 -27.77 -27.95 39.63
C VAL A 86 -28.60 -26.74 39.24
N GLY A 87 -29.82 -26.96 38.74
CA GLY A 87 -30.68 -25.86 38.28
C GLY A 87 -31.14 -24.94 39.40
N HIS A 88 -31.64 -25.49 40.50
CA HIS A 88 -32.07 -24.74 41.69
C HIS A 88 -31.79 -25.53 42.98
N ILE A 89 -31.49 -24.82 44.06
CA ILE A 89 -31.28 -25.42 45.39
C ILE A 89 -32.31 -24.86 46.36
N GLU A 90 -32.98 -25.74 47.07
CA GLU A 90 -33.94 -25.37 48.12
C GLU A 90 -33.68 -26.18 49.39
N ARG A 91 -33.73 -25.52 50.55
CA ARG A 91 -33.61 -26.20 51.83
C ARG A 91 -34.98 -26.70 52.30
N VAL A 92 -35.03 -27.99 52.63
CA VAL A 92 -36.15 -28.65 53.30
C VAL A 92 -35.82 -28.73 54.79
N LYS A 93 -36.76 -28.27 55.62
CA LYS A 93 -36.59 -28.21 57.08
C LYS A 93 -37.21 -29.45 57.70
N LEU A 94 -36.39 -30.39 58.15
CA LEU A 94 -36.87 -31.55 58.89
C LEU A 94 -37.04 -31.20 60.38
N PRO A 95 -38.16 -31.57 61.00
CA PRO A 95 -38.40 -31.26 62.42
C PRO A 95 -37.45 -32.05 63.33
N PHE A 96 -37.13 -31.49 64.49
CA PHE A 96 -36.19 -32.05 65.47
C PHE A 96 -36.55 -33.49 65.89
N GLY A 97 -35.57 -34.39 65.79
CA GLY A 97 -35.65 -35.73 66.37
C GLY A 97 -35.30 -35.74 67.86
N HIS A 98 -36.29 -35.87 68.73
CA HIS A 98 -36.13 -36.60 69.99
C HIS A 98 -37.14 -37.75 70.00
N ASP A 99 -36.63 -38.94 70.27
CA ASP A 99 -37.31 -40.24 70.34
C ASP A 99 -38.11 -40.67 69.10
N VAL A 100 -37.40 -41.50 68.33
CA VAL A 100 -37.86 -42.57 67.43
C VAL A 100 -39.28 -43.04 67.78
N GLU A 101 -40.28 -42.64 66.97
CA GLU A 101 -41.46 -43.45 66.57
C GLU A 101 -42.57 -42.64 65.85
N TYR A 102 -42.66 -41.32 65.99
CA TYR A 102 -43.80 -40.54 65.44
C TYR A 102 -43.43 -39.19 64.83
N LEU A 103 -42.59 -39.21 63.80
CA LEU A 103 -42.50 -38.09 62.88
C LEU A 103 -43.62 -38.28 61.84
N ASP A 104 -44.68 -37.46 61.91
CA ASP A 104 -45.84 -37.59 61.01
C ASP A 104 -45.38 -37.46 59.55
N PRO A 105 -45.48 -38.52 58.72
CA PRO A 105 -45.09 -38.48 57.33
C PRO A 105 -45.82 -37.40 56.53
N ALA A 106 -46.98 -36.93 57.01
CA ALA A 106 -47.71 -35.82 56.40
C ALA A 106 -46.95 -34.49 56.49
N ILE A 107 -46.21 -34.23 57.57
CA ILE A 107 -45.45 -32.98 57.77
C ILE A 107 -44.26 -32.93 56.82
N ILE A 108 -43.48 -34.01 56.75
CA ILE A 108 -42.34 -34.13 55.82
C ILE A 108 -42.82 -33.98 54.37
N ARG A 109 -43.93 -34.65 54.03
CA ARG A 109 -44.59 -34.54 52.73
C ARG A 109 -44.97 -33.10 52.39
N ALA A 110 -45.59 -32.40 53.33
CA ALA A 110 -46.01 -31.02 53.13
C ALA A 110 -44.79 -30.11 52.89
N GLU A 111 -43.71 -30.27 53.65
CA GLU A 111 -42.51 -29.45 53.46
C GLU A 111 -41.80 -29.74 52.13
N ILE A 112 -41.71 -31.00 51.70
CA ILE A 112 -41.16 -31.34 50.37
C ILE A 112 -42.02 -30.74 49.26
N LYS A 113 -43.35 -30.87 49.34
CA LYS A 113 -44.25 -30.23 48.36
C LYS A 113 -44.08 -28.71 48.34
N ASN A 114 -44.02 -28.08 49.51
CA ASN A 114 -43.84 -26.64 49.63
C ASN A 114 -42.49 -26.19 49.06
N ALA A 115 -41.41 -26.92 49.32
CA ALA A 115 -40.08 -26.64 48.78
C ALA A 115 -40.09 -26.71 47.25
N ILE A 116 -40.69 -27.75 46.67
CA ILE A 116 -40.85 -27.88 45.22
C ILE A 116 -41.66 -26.72 44.64
N ILE A 117 -42.77 -26.34 45.27
CA ILE A 117 -43.60 -25.22 44.84
C ILE A 117 -42.82 -23.90 44.90
N ARG A 118 -42.06 -23.66 45.98
CA ARG A 118 -41.20 -22.46 46.10
C ARG A 118 -40.18 -22.40 44.97
N SER A 119 -39.48 -23.50 44.70
CA SER A 119 -38.54 -23.61 43.58
C SER A 119 -39.23 -23.28 42.25
N GLY A 120 -40.39 -23.89 41.98
CA GLY A 120 -41.14 -23.64 40.75
C GLY A 120 -41.60 -22.18 40.60
N LEU A 121 -42.10 -21.56 41.67
CA LEU A 121 -42.52 -20.15 41.66
C LEU A 121 -41.35 -19.20 41.42
N ILE A 122 -40.17 -19.47 42.00
CA ILE A 122 -38.95 -18.69 41.76
C ILE A 122 -38.53 -18.81 40.29
N SER A 123 -38.56 -20.01 39.71
CA SER A 123 -38.26 -20.21 38.30
C SER A 123 -39.24 -19.45 37.41
N ILE A 124 -40.55 -19.49 37.71
CA ILE A 124 -41.58 -18.75 36.96
C ILE A 124 -41.36 -17.24 37.03
N ALA A 125 -41.02 -16.71 38.20
CA ALA A 125 -40.75 -15.28 38.37
C ALA A 125 -39.60 -14.78 37.50
N ASN A 126 -38.63 -15.65 37.18
CA ASN A 126 -37.47 -15.32 36.35
C ASN A 126 -37.70 -15.52 34.85
N ILE A 127 -38.82 -16.11 34.40
CA ILE A 127 -39.07 -16.41 32.98
C ILE A 127 -38.95 -15.15 32.11
N LYS A 128 -39.52 -14.03 32.54
CA LYS A 128 -39.45 -12.76 31.78
C LYS A 128 -38.01 -12.32 31.55
N LYS A 129 -37.16 -12.42 32.58
CA LYS A 129 -35.75 -12.05 32.49
C LYS A 129 -34.98 -13.01 31.59
N PHE A 130 -35.28 -14.30 31.61
CA PHE A 130 -34.70 -15.26 30.67
C PHE A 130 -35.09 -14.95 29.23
N GLN A 131 -36.35 -14.60 28.97
CA GLN A 131 -36.80 -14.20 27.64
C GLN A 131 -36.09 -12.94 27.14
N GLU A 132 -35.95 -11.92 28.00
CA GLU A 132 -35.18 -10.71 27.68
C GLU A 132 -33.72 -11.04 27.35
N MET A 133 -33.08 -11.94 28.10
CA MET A 133 -31.72 -12.40 27.79
C MET A 133 -31.63 -13.23 26.50
N GLU A 134 -32.64 -14.04 26.19
CA GLU A 134 -32.70 -14.79 24.92
C GLU A 134 -32.85 -13.84 23.72
N GLU A 135 -33.65 -12.78 23.85
CA GLU A 135 -33.80 -11.74 22.83
C GLU A 135 -32.47 -10.98 22.64
N GLU A 136 -31.83 -10.52 23.72
CA GLU A 136 -30.50 -9.87 23.65
C GLU A 136 -29.45 -10.78 23.00
N LEU A 137 -29.48 -12.08 23.29
CA LEU A 137 -28.56 -13.05 22.67
C LEU A 137 -28.84 -13.19 21.17
N ALA A 138 -30.10 -13.26 20.76
CA ALA A 138 -30.48 -13.35 19.35
C ALA A 138 -30.07 -12.10 18.57
N GLU A 139 -30.23 -10.90 19.14
CA GLU A 139 -29.76 -9.65 18.55
C GLU A 139 -28.24 -9.64 18.37
N GLN A 140 -27.49 -10.09 19.39
CA GLN A 140 -26.02 -10.20 19.30
C GLN A 140 -25.57 -11.23 18.26
N GLU A 141 -26.27 -12.36 18.13
CA GLU A 141 -25.98 -13.36 17.10
C GLU A 141 -26.20 -12.82 15.68
N GLU A 142 -27.21 -11.96 15.49
CA GLU A 142 -27.45 -11.27 14.23
C GLU A 142 -26.33 -10.26 13.93
N GLU A 143 -25.94 -9.44 14.92
CA GLU A 143 -24.83 -8.48 14.79
C GLU A 143 -23.51 -9.18 14.42
N ILE A 144 -23.22 -10.33 15.04
CA ILE A 144 -22.04 -11.14 14.71
C ILE A 144 -22.09 -11.62 13.26
N LYS A 145 -23.25 -12.05 12.75
CA LYS A 145 -23.40 -12.46 11.34
C LYS A 145 -23.14 -11.30 10.39
N ASP A 146 -23.66 -10.12 10.69
CA ASP A 146 -23.43 -8.93 9.87
C ASP A 146 -21.96 -8.52 9.86
N LEU A 147 -21.30 -8.54 11.02
CA LEU A 147 -19.86 -8.27 11.13
C LEU A 147 -19.01 -9.28 10.35
N LEU A 148 -19.39 -10.56 10.34
CA LEU A 148 -18.70 -11.59 9.54
C LEU A 148 -18.83 -11.31 8.04
N LEU A 149 -20.02 -10.91 7.57
CA LEU A 149 -20.24 -10.51 6.17
C LEU A 149 -19.43 -9.28 5.79
N GLU A 150 -19.31 -8.30 6.69
CA GLU A 150 -18.48 -7.11 6.47
C GLU A 150 -16.98 -7.46 6.42
N LEU A 151 -16.53 -8.35 7.30
CA LEU A 151 -15.15 -8.82 7.32
C LEU A 151 -14.78 -9.55 6.01
N GLU A 152 -15.66 -10.40 5.49
CA GLU A 152 -15.46 -11.06 4.20
C GLU A 152 -15.35 -10.03 3.06
N LYS A 153 -16.26 -9.05 3.00
CA LYS A 153 -16.19 -7.96 2.02
C LYS A 153 -14.86 -7.21 2.11
N ASN A 154 -14.43 -6.82 3.31
CA ASN A 154 -13.17 -6.12 3.53
C ASN A 154 -11.95 -6.97 3.14
N SER A 155 -11.99 -8.28 3.38
CA SER A 155 -10.94 -9.21 2.92
C SER A 155 -10.81 -9.19 1.40
N THR A 156 -11.91 -9.32 0.67
CA THR A 156 -11.87 -9.28 -0.80
C THR A 156 -11.40 -7.93 -1.35
N LEU A 157 -11.73 -6.82 -0.66
CA LEU A 157 -11.26 -5.49 -1.03
C LEU A 157 -9.75 -5.35 -0.79
N ASN A 158 -9.24 -5.87 0.33
CA ASN A 158 -7.82 -5.88 0.63
C ASN A 158 -7.02 -6.70 -0.40
N GLU A 159 -7.52 -7.86 -0.83
CA GLU A 159 -6.87 -8.64 -1.89
C GLU A 159 -6.80 -7.86 -3.21
N LYS A 160 -7.88 -7.18 -3.59
CA LYS A 160 -7.90 -6.31 -4.78
C LYS A 160 -6.90 -5.17 -4.65
N LEU A 161 -6.89 -4.46 -3.53
CA LEU A 161 -5.95 -3.37 -3.27
C LEU A 161 -4.49 -3.86 -3.24
N PHE A 162 -4.23 -5.06 -2.74
CA PHE A 162 -2.91 -5.67 -2.77
C PHE A 162 -2.46 -5.94 -4.21
N SER A 163 -3.33 -6.55 -5.02
CA SER A 163 -3.03 -6.80 -6.45
C SER A 163 -2.79 -5.52 -7.24
N GLU A 164 -3.54 -4.45 -6.95
CA GLU A 164 -3.38 -3.16 -7.61
C GLU A 164 -2.08 -2.46 -7.17
N ASN A 165 -1.73 -2.51 -5.89
CA ASN A 165 -0.46 -2.00 -5.40
C ASN A 165 0.74 -2.72 -6.02
N GLN A 166 0.66 -4.04 -6.20
CA GLN A 166 1.71 -4.80 -6.86
C GLN A 166 1.87 -4.34 -8.32
N ARG A 167 0.76 -4.23 -9.07
CA ARG A 167 0.78 -3.71 -10.44
C ARG A 167 1.39 -2.31 -10.53
N LEU A 168 0.99 -1.40 -9.64
CA LEU A 168 1.55 -0.04 -9.60
C LEU A 168 3.04 -0.03 -9.26
N SER A 169 3.50 -0.95 -8.40
CA SER A 169 4.91 -1.11 -8.09
C SER A 169 5.71 -1.56 -9.32
N ASP A 170 5.18 -2.52 -10.08
CA ASP A 170 5.81 -3.01 -11.32
C ASP A 170 5.85 -1.90 -12.38
N GLU A 171 4.75 -1.17 -12.57
CA GLU A 171 4.69 -0.01 -13.48
C GLU A 171 5.71 1.07 -13.08
N LYS A 172 5.86 1.34 -11.78
CA LYS A 172 6.86 2.28 -11.25
C LYS A 172 8.28 1.81 -11.56
N GLU A 173 8.57 0.51 -11.45
CA GLU A 173 9.89 -0.04 -11.78
C GLU A 173 10.20 0.13 -13.27
N ILE A 174 9.24 -0.16 -14.15
CA ILE A 174 9.37 0.01 -15.60
C ILE A 174 9.67 1.48 -15.94
N ILE A 175 8.91 2.41 -15.37
CA ILE A 175 9.12 3.84 -15.60
C ILE A 175 10.50 4.28 -15.10
N ASN A 176 10.93 3.81 -13.93
CA ASN A 176 12.25 4.14 -13.40
C ASN A 176 13.38 3.64 -14.32
N LYS A 177 13.28 2.43 -14.87
CA LYS A 177 14.23 1.91 -15.86
C LYS A 177 14.29 2.83 -17.09
N LYS A 178 13.14 3.22 -17.61
CA LYS A 178 13.07 4.12 -18.77
C LYS A 178 13.64 5.51 -18.48
N VAL A 179 13.44 6.03 -17.28
CA VAL A 179 14.06 7.29 -16.82
C VAL A 179 15.58 7.15 -16.76
N THR A 180 16.11 6.03 -16.26
CA THR A 180 17.56 5.81 -16.25
C THR A 180 18.15 5.71 -17.65
N GLU A 181 17.49 4.98 -18.57
CA GLU A 181 17.91 4.86 -19.98
C GLU A 181 17.96 6.21 -20.68
N LEU A 182 16.92 7.02 -20.54
CA LEU A 182 16.85 8.36 -21.13
C LEU A 182 17.92 9.30 -20.55
N ASN A 183 18.20 9.20 -19.24
CA ASN A 183 19.27 9.99 -18.63
C ASN A 183 20.66 9.61 -19.18
N ASP A 184 20.90 8.32 -19.44
CA ASP A 184 22.14 7.85 -20.07
C ASP A 184 22.24 8.30 -21.53
N GLU A 185 21.14 8.30 -22.28
CA GLU A 185 21.09 8.89 -23.62
C GLU A 185 21.40 10.38 -23.60
N ILE A 186 20.79 11.15 -22.69
CA ILE A 186 21.07 12.57 -22.52
C ILE A 186 22.56 12.80 -22.22
N LYS A 187 23.15 11.96 -21.35
CA LYS A 187 24.58 12.05 -21.02
C LYS A 187 25.46 11.77 -22.24
N ARG A 188 25.14 10.74 -23.03
CA ARG A 188 25.85 10.41 -24.28
C ARG A 188 25.76 11.54 -25.30
N ILE A 189 24.57 12.11 -25.50
CA ILE A 189 24.35 13.24 -26.43
C ILE A 189 25.13 14.47 -25.96
N LYS A 190 25.11 14.80 -24.65
CA LYS A 190 25.88 15.93 -24.11
C LYS A 190 27.37 15.76 -24.33
N GLN A 191 27.89 14.54 -24.17
CA GLN A 191 29.30 14.24 -24.39
C GLN A 191 29.67 14.37 -25.87
N SER A 192 28.89 13.76 -26.77
CA SER A 192 29.07 13.93 -28.21
C SER A 192 28.97 15.39 -28.66
N TYR A 193 28.05 16.17 -28.10
CA TYR A 193 27.96 17.60 -28.37
C TYR A 193 29.21 18.36 -27.92
N ALA A 194 29.76 18.03 -26.75
CA ALA A 194 31.01 18.63 -26.28
C ALA A 194 32.20 18.28 -27.18
N ASP A 195 32.28 17.03 -27.65
CA ASP A 195 33.32 16.57 -28.58
C ASP A 195 33.24 17.34 -29.91
N ILE A 196 32.05 17.41 -30.52
CA ILE A 196 31.80 18.17 -31.75
C ILE A 196 32.12 19.65 -31.55
N LYS A 197 31.74 20.23 -30.41
CA LYS A 197 32.03 21.64 -30.10
C LYS A 197 33.54 21.88 -30.00
N ASN A 198 34.29 20.95 -29.41
CA ASN A 198 35.74 21.03 -29.32
C ASN A 198 36.39 20.88 -30.70
N GLU A 199 35.97 19.90 -31.50
CA GLU A 199 36.43 19.73 -32.88
C GLU A 199 36.17 20.97 -33.73
N TYR A 200 34.97 21.54 -33.64
CA TYR A 200 34.63 22.79 -34.31
C TYR A 200 35.52 23.95 -33.84
N GLY A 201 35.79 24.06 -32.55
CA GLY A 201 36.74 25.05 -32.01
C GLY A 201 38.16 24.88 -32.54
N LEU A 202 38.64 23.63 -32.65
CA LEU A 202 39.94 23.32 -33.24
C LEU A 202 40.01 23.68 -34.72
N LEU A 203 38.96 23.38 -35.50
CA LEU A 203 38.87 23.72 -36.91
C LEU A 203 38.85 25.23 -37.11
N LYS A 204 38.06 25.97 -36.30
CA LYS A 204 38.01 27.43 -36.34
C LYS A 204 39.36 28.08 -35.98
N ASN A 205 40.12 27.47 -35.08
CA ASN A 205 41.42 27.99 -34.64
C ASN A 205 42.59 27.55 -35.54
N ARG A 206 42.39 26.59 -36.45
CA ARG A 206 43.33 26.38 -37.55
C ARG A 206 43.12 27.55 -38.51
N ASN A 207 44.19 28.23 -38.88
CA ASN A 207 44.20 29.23 -39.97
C ASN A 207 43.93 28.52 -41.30
N ILE A 208 42.70 28.03 -41.49
CA ILE A 208 42.23 27.44 -42.74
C ILE A 208 42.09 28.61 -43.73
N PHE A 209 42.64 28.45 -44.92
CA PHE A 209 42.45 29.42 -45.99
C PHE A 209 40.96 29.49 -46.34
N GLU A 210 40.35 30.66 -46.17
CA GLU A 210 39.03 30.95 -46.72
C GLU A 210 39.19 31.33 -48.20
N THR A 211 38.33 30.78 -49.05
CA THR A 211 38.33 31.07 -50.50
C THR A 211 37.32 32.17 -50.81
N PHE A 212 37.78 33.24 -51.45
CA PHE A 212 36.97 34.38 -51.87
C PHE A 212 36.94 34.48 -53.38
N SER A 213 35.76 34.74 -53.95
CA SER A 213 35.58 35.04 -55.37
C SER A 213 36.35 36.32 -55.71
N LEU A 214 37.21 36.25 -56.72
CA LEU A 214 38.11 37.34 -57.07
C LEU A 214 37.33 38.54 -57.64
N THR A 215 36.36 38.27 -58.51
CA THR A 215 35.51 39.28 -59.14
C THR A 215 34.65 40.01 -58.11
N ASP A 216 34.00 39.26 -57.20
CA ASP A 216 33.17 39.86 -56.16
C ASP A 216 34.01 40.64 -55.14
N LEU A 217 35.17 40.12 -54.74
CA LEU A 217 36.04 40.80 -53.80
C LEU A 217 36.68 42.05 -54.41
N TRP A 218 37.03 42.03 -55.69
CA TRP A 218 37.52 43.19 -56.43
C TRP A 218 36.45 44.27 -56.53
N LYS A 219 35.23 43.88 -56.93
CA LYS A 219 34.07 44.77 -56.99
C LYS A 219 33.74 45.37 -55.63
N ASP A 220 33.76 44.58 -54.57
CA ASP A 220 33.49 45.08 -53.22
C ASP A 220 34.60 46.00 -52.69
N THR A 221 35.86 45.77 -53.06
CA THR A 221 37.01 46.53 -52.55
C THR A 221 37.22 47.84 -53.32
N PHE A 222 36.90 47.86 -54.61
CA PHE A 222 37.23 48.95 -55.53
C PHE A 222 36.03 49.55 -56.27
N ASN A 223 34.85 48.93 -56.16
CA ASN A 223 33.61 49.33 -56.82
C ASN A 223 33.73 49.41 -58.36
N GLU A 224 34.57 48.54 -58.92
CA GLU A 224 34.94 48.41 -60.32
C GLU A 224 34.86 46.93 -60.72
N ASP A 225 34.57 46.65 -62.00
CA ASP A 225 34.66 45.28 -62.52
C ASP A 225 36.12 44.96 -62.86
N LEU A 226 36.52 43.70 -62.66
CA LEU A 226 37.89 43.26 -62.92
C LEU A 226 38.04 42.91 -64.41
N ASP A 227 38.77 43.72 -65.16
CA ASP A 227 38.90 43.58 -66.62
C ASP A 227 39.75 42.35 -67.03
N GLU A 228 40.87 42.08 -66.35
CA GLU A 228 41.78 40.95 -66.67
C GLU A 228 42.26 40.23 -65.41
N GLU A 229 41.65 39.08 -65.10
CA GLU A 229 42.04 38.23 -63.95
C GLU A 229 43.48 37.68 -64.05
N GLU A 230 44.00 37.53 -65.28
CA GLU A 230 45.34 36.99 -65.53
C GLU A 230 46.45 37.85 -64.92
N HIS A 231 46.26 39.16 -64.85
CA HIS A 231 47.19 40.07 -64.21
C HIS A 231 47.32 39.83 -62.70
N VAL A 232 46.20 39.51 -62.05
CA VAL A 232 46.19 39.19 -60.61
C VAL A 232 46.95 37.89 -60.34
N TYR A 233 46.80 36.88 -61.21
CA TYR A 233 47.55 35.62 -61.11
C TYR A 233 49.04 35.82 -61.36
N PHE A 234 49.39 36.59 -62.40
CA PHE A 234 50.78 36.86 -62.74
C PHE A 234 51.51 37.59 -61.62
N ILE A 235 50.94 38.69 -61.12
CA ILE A 235 51.53 39.48 -60.04
C ILE A 235 51.64 38.63 -58.77
N THR A 236 50.60 37.88 -58.41
CA THR A 236 50.67 37.05 -57.20
C THR A 236 51.71 35.93 -57.30
N ASN A 237 51.87 35.33 -58.48
CA ASN A 237 52.88 34.28 -58.71
C ASN A 237 54.33 34.82 -58.74
N GLU A 238 54.53 36.07 -59.19
CA GLU A 238 55.83 36.72 -59.19
C GLU A 238 56.26 37.17 -57.78
N PHE A 239 55.36 37.79 -57.02
CA PHE A 239 55.68 38.31 -55.67
C PHE A 239 55.64 37.24 -54.56
N LYS A 240 54.96 36.10 -54.79
CA LYS A 240 54.86 34.95 -53.86
C LYS A 240 54.61 35.36 -52.40
N PRO A 241 53.50 36.07 -52.11
CA PRO A 241 53.16 36.44 -50.75
C PRO A 241 52.97 35.22 -49.83
N GLU A 242 53.38 35.35 -48.56
CA GLU A 242 53.08 34.33 -47.56
C GLU A 242 51.59 34.25 -47.28
N ASN A 243 51.05 33.04 -47.22
CA ASN A 243 49.64 32.75 -46.89
C ASN A 243 48.61 33.39 -47.83
N ILE A 244 48.92 33.56 -49.12
CA ILE A 244 47.94 33.93 -50.15
C ILE A 244 48.14 33.02 -51.37
N ILE A 245 47.05 32.44 -51.88
CA ILE A 245 47.06 31.58 -53.07
C ILE A 245 45.97 32.08 -54.02
N THR A 246 46.29 32.27 -55.29
CA THR A 246 45.32 32.73 -56.32
C THR A 246 45.23 31.72 -57.46
N GLY A 247 44.01 31.43 -57.93
CA GLY A 247 43.78 30.61 -59.11
C GLY A 247 42.29 30.38 -59.43
N GLN A 248 41.99 30.14 -60.71
CA GLN A 248 40.66 29.74 -61.21
C GLN A 248 39.49 30.62 -60.75
N GLY A 249 39.68 31.94 -60.70
CA GLY A 249 38.66 32.92 -60.31
C GLY A 249 38.59 33.21 -58.81
N PHE A 250 39.49 32.64 -58.00
CA PHE A 250 39.45 32.76 -56.54
C PHE A 250 40.80 33.18 -55.94
N ILE A 251 40.73 33.88 -54.81
CA ILE A 251 41.84 34.17 -53.91
C ILE A 251 41.58 33.49 -52.56
N ALA A 252 42.54 32.68 -52.12
CA ALA A 252 42.52 31.98 -50.85
C ALA A 252 43.46 32.69 -49.86
N ALA A 253 42.92 33.11 -48.72
CA ALA A 253 43.68 33.80 -47.66
C ALA A 253 43.12 33.45 -46.26
N PRO A 254 43.90 33.59 -45.17
CA PRO A 254 43.43 33.33 -43.81
C PRO A 254 42.21 34.17 -43.39
N THR A 255 42.08 35.39 -43.91
CA THR A 255 40.90 36.24 -43.69
C THR A 255 40.54 37.02 -44.95
N ARG A 256 39.28 37.45 -45.06
CA ARG A 256 38.81 38.33 -46.15
C ARG A 256 39.61 39.64 -46.23
N LYS A 257 40.07 40.14 -45.09
CA LYS A 257 40.87 41.38 -45.01
C LYS A 257 42.24 41.18 -45.65
N ASP A 258 42.90 40.05 -45.38
CA ASP A 258 44.21 39.75 -45.95
C ASP A 258 44.13 39.60 -47.47
N ALA A 259 43.05 38.97 -47.98
CA ALA A 259 42.78 38.90 -49.41
C ALA A 259 42.57 40.31 -50.01
N ALA A 260 41.75 41.16 -49.38
CA ALA A 260 41.49 42.51 -49.88
C ALA A 260 42.74 43.43 -49.83
N ASP A 261 43.55 43.31 -48.77
CA ASP A 261 44.78 44.08 -48.64
C ASP A 261 45.83 43.66 -49.69
N TRP A 262 45.90 42.37 -50.03
CA TRP A 262 46.70 41.92 -51.18
C TRP A 262 46.19 42.47 -52.50
N LEU A 263 44.88 42.47 -52.75
CA LEU A 263 44.32 43.07 -53.96
C LEU A 263 44.63 44.58 -54.07
N LYS A 264 44.71 45.31 -52.95
CA LYS A 264 45.16 46.73 -52.95
C LYS A 264 46.62 46.87 -53.38
N ILE A 265 47.47 45.96 -52.96
CA ILE A 265 48.88 45.91 -53.39
C ILE A 265 48.94 45.64 -54.89
N ILE A 266 48.19 44.64 -55.38
CA ILE A 266 48.10 44.35 -56.82
C ILE A 266 47.58 45.56 -57.60
N ARG A 267 46.50 46.20 -57.16
CA ARG A 267 45.95 47.40 -57.79
C ARG A 267 46.98 48.52 -57.85
N THR A 268 47.74 48.72 -56.78
CA THR A 268 48.82 49.71 -56.73
C THR A 268 49.90 49.38 -57.77
N VAL A 269 50.31 48.11 -57.87
CA VAL A 269 51.27 47.66 -58.89
C VAL A 269 50.73 47.87 -60.30
N LEU A 270 49.45 47.58 -60.54
CA LEU A 270 48.80 47.79 -61.84
C LEU A 270 48.75 49.28 -62.21
N ILE A 271 48.38 50.17 -61.28
CA ILE A 271 48.42 51.62 -61.52
C ILE A 271 49.85 52.10 -61.86
N PHE A 272 50.87 51.56 -61.20
CA PHE A 272 52.27 51.88 -61.51
C PHE A 272 52.74 51.29 -62.85
N TYR A 273 52.16 50.18 -63.28
CA TYR A 273 52.42 49.58 -64.59
C TYR A 273 51.72 50.36 -65.71
N ASP A 274 50.46 50.73 -65.52
CA ASP A 274 49.67 51.53 -66.44
C ASP A 274 50.22 52.96 -66.59
N SER A 275 50.66 53.59 -65.49
CA SER A 275 51.32 54.91 -65.57
C SER A 275 52.67 54.86 -66.29
N LYS A 276 53.41 53.74 -66.23
CA LYS A 276 54.59 53.55 -67.09
C LYS A 276 54.22 53.34 -68.56
N ILE A 277 53.08 52.72 -68.85
CA ILE A 277 52.58 52.54 -70.22
C ILE A 277 52.03 53.87 -70.77
N GLU A 278 51.39 54.71 -69.96
CA GLU A 278 50.95 56.06 -70.35
C GLU A 278 52.11 57.01 -70.60
N VAL A 279 53.15 56.99 -69.75
CA VAL A 279 54.39 57.77 -69.99
C VAL A 279 55.09 57.30 -71.26
N LEU A 280 55.11 55.98 -71.54
CA LEU A 280 55.66 55.44 -72.79
C LEU A 280 54.78 55.76 -74.01
N LYS A 281 53.45 55.90 -73.86
CA LYS A 281 52.54 56.33 -74.95
C LYS A 281 52.65 57.83 -75.24
N GLU A 282 52.81 58.68 -74.23
CA GLU A 282 53.05 60.12 -74.41
C GLU A 282 54.42 60.43 -75.07
N GLU A 283 55.43 59.57 -74.87
CA GLU A 283 56.72 59.67 -75.57
C GLU A 283 56.67 59.17 -77.02
N ILE A 284 55.77 58.24 -77.35
CA ILE A 284 55.61 57.67 -78.70
C ILE A 284 54.72 58.56 -79.59
N ASP A 285 53.68 59.19 -79.04
CA ASP A 285 52.78 60.07 -79.82
C ASP A 285 53.37 61.46 -80.12
N ASN A 286 54.40 61.89 -79.38
CA ASN A 286 55.10 63.17 -79.62
C ASN A 286 56.23 63.11 -80.67
N ASN A 287 56.51 61.94 -81.26
CA ASN A 287 57.72 61.75 -82.09
C ASN A 287 57.49 61.32 -83.55
N ASN A 288 56.28 61.50 -84.11
CA ASN A 288 56.01 61.19 -85.52
C ASN A 288 55.65 62.44 -86.36
N GLY A 289 56.67 63.24 -86.65
CA GLY A 289 56.62 64.29 -87.68
C GLY A 289 57.97 64.45 -88.39
N ILE A 290 58.03 63.98 -89.66
CA ILE A 290 59.04 64.31 -90.71
C ILE A 290 60.42 63.64 -90.52
N SER A 291 61.04 62.90 -91.45
CA SER A 291 60.74 62.49 -92.82
C SER A 291 61.67 61.35 -93.28
N SER A 292 61.24 60.74 -94.39
CA SER A 292 62.05 60.37 -95.56
C SER A 292 63.07 59.23 -95.46
N SER A 293 62.72 58.22 -96.23
CA SER A 293 63.55 57.60 -97.27
C SER A 293 64.48 56.45 -96.86
N LEU A 294 64.51 55.48 -97.77
CA LEU A 294 65.47 54.39 -97.95
C LEU A 294 65.16 53.13 -97.10
N LEU A 295 64.99 51.91 -97.62
CA LEU A 295 65.13 51.25 -98.93
C LEU A 295 64.29 49.96 -98.80
N LYS A 296 63.38 49.63 -99.74
CA LYS A 296 63.60 48.79 -100.93
C LYS A 296 64.17 47.39 -100.65
N GLU A 297 63.38 46.43 -101.14
CA GLU A 297 63.60 44.97 -101.36
C GLU A 297 63.63 44.07 -100.14
#